data_AF-A0A956EK97-F1
#
_entry.id   AF-A0A956EK97-F1
#
_cell.length_a   1.000
_cell.length_b   1.000
_cell.length_c   1.000
_cell.angle_alpha   90.00
_cell.angle_beta   90.00
_cell.angle_gamma   90.00
#
_symmetry.space_group_name_H-M   'P 1'
#
loop_
_entity.id
_entity.type
_entity.pdbx_description
1 polymer ?
#
loop_
_entity_poly.entity_id
_entity_poly.type
_entity_poly.pdbx_seq_one_letter_code
_entity_poly.pdbx_strand_id
1 'polypeptide(L)'
;MARLARTGQRAAGLKGDATIPRIEAYATVAPDRQRLRAFNDLVCASPSDFVPLTWPYAVATPLHLYLVSAPEFPLPALGLVHLREVIVQTRPIPADAELSFRARVEGHRPHRRGVEFDLVTEVSLGASAPIVWQSTTTALWRSEGGRRRAPELAPANPPSGERWRIPEETGRRYACVSRNFDPIHLHTLT
;
A
#
# COMPACT_ATOMS: atom_id res chain seq x y z
N MET A 1 11.20 -36.42 -6.71
CA MET A 1 10.61 -35.85 -5.47
C MET A 1 11.61 -34.90 -4.82
N ALA A 2 11.57 -33.62 -5.21
CA ALA A 2 12.49 -32.62 -4.69
C ALA A 2 11.97 -32.08 -3.34
N ARG A 3 12.76 -32.31 -2.29
CA ARG A 3 12.49 -31.86 -0.93
C ARG A 3 12.82 -30.36 -0.87
N LEU A 4 11.79 -29.51 -0.89
CA LEU A 4 11.94 -28.08 -0.60
C LEU A 4 12.34 -27.95 0.87
N ALA A 5 13.62 -27.67 1.10
CA ALA A 5 14.11 -27.28 2.41
C ALA A 5 13.42 -25.96 2.80
N ARG A 6 12.63 -25.98 3.88
CA ARG A 6 12.16 -24.77 4.55
C ARG A 6 13.36 -24.12 5.22
N THR A 7 14.04 -23.23 4.52
CA THR A 7 15.06 -22.35 5.09
C THR A 7 14.39 -21.24 5.89
N GLY A 8 14.56 -21.30 7.22
CA GLY A 8 14.56 -20.14 8.12
C GLY A 8 13.20 -19.56 8.50
N GLN A 9 12.81 -19.75 9.76
CA GLN A 9 11.91 -18.83 10.44
C GLN A 9 12.45 -17.39 10.29
N ARG A 10 11.76 -16.54 9.50
CA ARG A 10 12.08 -15.11 9.41
C ARG A 10 11.96 -14.51 10.82
N ALA A 11 13.08 -14.07 11.37
CA ALA A 11 13.23 -13.72 12.78
C ALA A 11 12.42 -12.46 13.17
N ALA A 12 12.11 -12.38 14.46
CA ALA A 12 11.40 -11.31 15.13
C ALA A 12 12.09 -9.93 15.00
N GLY A 13 11.56 -9.07 14.13
CA GLY A 13 11.92 -7.64 14.05
C GLY A 13 13.34 -7.31 13.58
N LEU A 14 13.65 -6.02 13.50
CA LEU A 14 15.03 -5.54 13.31
C LEU A 14 15.84 -5.84 14.58
N LYS A 15 17.00 -6.48 14.45
CA LYS A 15 17.91 -6.82 15.55
C LYS A 15 19.13 -5.90 15.54
N GLY A 16 19.54 -5.41 16.71
CA GLY A 16 20.79 -4.64 16.86
C GLY A 16 20.79 -3.36 16.00
N ASP A 17 21.83 -3.21 15.19
CA ASP A 17 22.05 -2.12 14.23
C ASP A 17 21.49 -2.43 12.82
N ALA A 18 20.74 -3.52 12.66
CA ALA A 18 20.17 -3.89 11.37
C ALA A 18 19.23 -2.79 10.86
N THR A 19 19.47 -2.37 9.62
CA THR A 19 18.68 -1.35 8.94
C THR A 19 17.79 -1.98 7.87
N ILE A 20 16.70 -1.32 7.51
CA ILE A 20 15.96 -1.67 6.30
C ILE A 20 16.75 -1.11 5.11
N PRO A 21 17.28 -1.95 4.21
CA PRO A 21 18.04 -1.47 3.07
C PRO A 21 17.12 -0.75 2.09
N ARG A 22 17.69 0.16 1.30
CA ARG A 22 17.00 0.72 0.14
C ARG A 22 16.84 -0.36 -0.92
N ILE A 23 15.59 -0.69 -1.22
CA ILE A 23 15.20 -1.63 -2.27
C ILE A 23 14.37 -0.84 -3.26
N GLU A 24 14.68 -0.93 -4.54
CA GLU A 24 13.94 -0.23 -5.60
C GLU A 24 13.33 -1.23 -6.58
N ALA A 25 12.19 -0.86 -7.14
CA ALA A 25 11.51 -1.63 -8.16
C ALA A 25 10.84 -0.69 -9.17
N TYR A 26 10.73 -1.17 -10.40
CA TYR A 26 10.24 -0.40 -11.53
C TYR A 26 9.17 -1.19 -12.29
N ALA A 27 8.21 -0.50 -12.86
CA ALA A 27 7.21 -1.11 -13.73
C ALA A 27 6.70 -0.10 -14.76
N THR A 28 6.44 -0.57 -15.97
CA THR A 28 5.64 0.16 -16.95
C THR A 28 4.30 -0.54 -17.06
N VAL A 29 3.21 0.21 -16.94
CA VAL A 29 1.86 -0.33 -16.90
C VAL A 29 1.03 0.35 -17.99
N ALA A 30 0.57 -0.46 -18.95
CA ALA A 30 -0.37 -0.03 -19.98
C ALA A 30 -1.73 0.36 -19.34
N PRO A 31 -2.49 1.28 -19.96
CA PRO A 31 -3.81 1.65 -19.47
C PRO A 31 -4.77 0.46 -19.45
N ASP A 32 -5.53 0.32 -18.35
CA ASP A 32 -6.54 -0.71 -18.18
C ASP A 32 -7.90 -0.06 -17.88
N ARG A 33 -8.67 0.20 -18.95
CA ARG A 33 -9.97 0.87 -18.85
C ARG A 33 -10.99 0.04 -18.07
N GLN A 34 -10.90 -1.29 -18.11
CA GLN A 34 -11.85 -2.15 -17.40
C GLN A 34 -11.59 -2.08 -15.89
N ARG A 35 -10.33 -2.22 -15.48
CA ARG A 35 -9.93 -2.11 -14.07
C ARG A 35 -10.16 -0.71 -13.52
N LEU A 36 -9.90 0.34 -14.32
CA LEU A 36 -10.18 1.73 -13.92
C LEU A 36 -11.68 1.97 -13.73
N ARG A 37 -12.55 1.46 -14.61
CA ARG A 37 -14.01 1.55 -14.43
C ARG A 37 -14.46 0.87 -13.14
N ALA A 38 -14.00 -0.37 -12.91
CA ALA A 38 -14.31 -1.10 -11.69
C ALA A 38 -13.81 -0.37 -10.42
N PHE A 39 -12.66 0.32 -10.51
CA PHE A 39 -12.16 1.18 -9.44
C PHE A 39 -13.09 2.37 -9.20
N ASN A 40 -13.43 3.11 -10.25
CA ASN A 40 -14.28 4.30 -10.17
C ASN A 40 -15.65 3.97 -9.58
N ASP A 41 -16.28 2.88 -10.02
CA ASP A 41 -17.56 2.41 -9.48
C ASP A 41 -17.47 2.08 -7.99
N LEU A 42 -16.35 1.49 -7.55
CA LEU A 42 -16.15 1.09 -6.17
C LEU A 42 -15.91 2.30 -5.24
N VAL A 43 -15.18 3.31 -5.71
CA VAL A 43 -14.87 4.52 -4.93
C VAL A 43 -15.84 5.67 -5.20
N CYS A 44 -16.91 5.41 -5.95
CA CYS A 44 -17.91 6.41 -6.36
C CYS A 44 -17.29 7.64 -7.06
N ALA A 45 -16.25 7.44 -7.87
CA ALA A 45 -15.62 8.53 -8.61
C ALA A 45 -16.53 9.01 -9.75
N SER A 46 -16.58 10.32 -9.96
CA SER A 46 -17.26 10.92 -11.11
C SER A 46 -16.59 10.49 -12.43
N PRO A 47 -17.36 10.30 -13.52
CA PRO A 47 -16.80 10.10 -14.85
C PRO A 47 -15.82 11.23 -15.22
N SER A 48 -14.68 10.85 -15.80
CA SER A 48 -13.58 11.76 -16.12
C SER A 48 -12.67 11.14 -17.19
N ASP A 49 -12.04 11.97 -18.01
CA ASP A 49 -10.96 11.57 -18.92
C ASP A 49 -9.62 11.37 -18.19
N PHE A 50 -9.59 11.64 -16.89
CA PHE A 50 -8.42 11.49 -16.02
C PHE A 50 -8.68 10.46 -14.94
N VAL A 51 -7.61 9.77 -14.52
CA VAL A 51 -7.68 8.81 -13.42
C VAL A 51 -7.88 9.53 -12.07
N PRO A 52 -8.56 8.91 -11.08
CA PRO A 52 -8.62 9.44 -9.72
C PRO A 52 -7.23 9.59 -9.09
N LEU A 53 -7.09 10.52 -8.13
CA LEU A 53 -5.83 10.78 -7.42
C LEU A 53 -5.21 9.51 -6.79
N THR A 54 -6.03 8.60 -6.30
CA THR A 54 -5.61 7.37 -5.62
C THR A 54 -5.43 6.18 -6.56
N TRP A 55 -5.76 6.32 -7.85
CA TRP A 55 -5.62 5.22 -8.82
C TRP A 55 -4.18 4.74 -8.99
N PRO A 56 -3.16 5.60 -9.15
CA PRO A 56 -1.78 5.12 -9.27
C PRO A 56 -1.32 4.30 -8.07
N TYR A 57 -1.80 4.60 -6.86
CA TYR A 57 -1.52 3.81 -5.66
C TYR A 57 -2.09 2.38 -5.78
N ALA A 58 -3.34 2.24 -6.21
CA ALA A 58 -3.96 0.94 -6.44
C ALA A 58 -3.25 0.14 -7.55
N VAL A 59 -2.71 0.83 -8.57
CA VAL A 59 -1.90 0.19 -9.63
C VAL A 59 -0.54 -0.26 -9.10
N ALA A 60 0.09 0.52 -8.21
CA ALA A 60 1.42 0.25 -7.64
C ALA A 60 1.45 -0.86 -6.59
N THR A 61 0.31 -1.32 -6.09
CA THR A 61 0.23 -2.32 -5.00
C THR A 61 1.09 -3.58 -5.23
N PRO A 62 1.12 -4.23 -6.43
CA PRO A 62 2.01 -5.37 -6.66
C PRO A 62 3.50 -5.02 -6.51
N LEU A 63 3.88 -3.79 -6.85
CA LEU A 63 5.24 -3.28 -6.70
C LEU A 63 5.59 -3.09 -5.21
N HIS A 64 4.66 -2.58 -4.42
CA HIS A 64 4.82 -2.49 -2.96
C HIS A 64 4.98 -3.87 -2.32
N LEU A 65 4.14 -4.83 -2.71
CA LEU A 65 4.21 -6.21 -2.22
C LEU A 65 5.53 -6.88 -2.60
N TYR A 66 6.04 -6.62 -3.81
CA TYR A 66 7.37 -7.06 -4.23
C TYR A 66 8.46 -6.52 -3.30
N LEU A 67 8.46 -5.20 -3.03
CA LEU A 67 9.46 -4.56 -2.17
C LEU A 67 9.48 -5.14 -0.74
N VAL A 68 8.31 -5.30 -0.11
CA VAL A 68 8.23 -5.80 1.28
C VAL A 68 8.34 -7.33 1.38
N SER A 69 8.35 -8.04 0.25
CA SER A 69 8.55 -9.49 0.19
C SER A 69 9.96 -9.88 -0.25
N ALA A 70 10.75 -8.92 -0.73
CA ALA A 70 12.12 -9.10 -1.20
C ALA A 70 12.98 -9.82 -0.15
N PRO A 71 13.92 -10.70 -0.56
CA PRO A 71 14.80 -11.42 0.36
C PRO A 71 15.58 -10.51 1.33
N GLU A 72 15.93 -9.31 0.89
CA GLU A 72 16.69 -8.30 1.64
C GLU A 72 15.82 -7.52 2.61
N PHE A 73 14.48 -7.57 2.47
CA PHE A 73 13.57 -6.86 3.35
C PHE A 73 13.43 -7.63 4.68
N PRO A 74 13.82 -7.05 5.83
CA PRO A 74 14.04 -7.81 7.06
C PRO A 74 12.78 -8.05 7.89
N LEU A 75 11.64 -7.45 7.53
CA LEU A 75 10.40 -7.51 8.29
C LEU A 75 9.36 -8.42 7.61
N PRO A 76 8.49 -9.12 8.36
CA PRO A 76 7.37 -9.83 7.77
C PRO A 76 6.43 -8.86 7.04
N ALA A 77 6.12 -9.16 5.77
CA ALA A 77 5.17 -8.39 4.96
C ALA A 77 3.74 -8.44 5.53
N LEU A 78 3.31 -9.61 6.02
CA LEU A 78 1.97 -9.79 6.57
C LEU A 78 1.80 -9.04 7.89
N GLY A 79 0.71 -8.28 7.99
CA GLY A 79 0.34 -7.54 9.20
C GLY A 79 1.10 -6.22 9.39
N LEU A 80 1.81 -5.77 8.34
CA LEU A 80 2.22 -4.37 8.20
C LEU A 80 0.98 -3.47 8.23
N VAL A 81 1.12 -2.31 8.86
CA VAL A 81 0.03 -1.36 9.03
C VAL A 81 0.34 -0.12 8.24
N HIS A 82 -0.52 0.22 7.30
CA HIS A 82 -0.48 1.53 6.66
C HIS A 82 -0.88 2.59 7.70
N LEU A 83 0.07 3.44 8.12
CA LEU A 83 -0.15 4.49 9.11
C LEU A 83 -0.49 5.85 8.49
N ARG A 84 0.21 6.22 7.43
CA ARG A 84 0.08 7.54 6.80
C ARG A 84 0.30 7.41 5.30
N GLU A 85 -0.53 8.13 4.54
CA GLU A 85 -0.36 8.30 3.11
C GLU A 85 -0.25 9.80 2.80
N VAL A 86 0.69 10.17 1.94
CA VAL A 86 0.78 11.51 1.39
C VAL A 86 0.92 11.38 -0.11
N ILE A 87 -0.09 11.84 -0.85
CA ILE A 87 -0.08 11.85 -2.31
C ILE A 87 0.03 13.29 -2.79
N VAL A 88 0.97 13.54 -3.70
CA VAL A 88 1.13 14.80 -4.42
C VAL A 88 1.00 14.52 -5.91
N GLN A 89 0.06 15.20 -6.56
CA GLN A 89 -0.11 15.16 -8.01
C GLN A 89 0.10 16.56 -8.57
N THR A 90 1.06 16.72 -9.47
CA THR A 90 1.42 18.02 -10.05
C THR A 90 0.61 18.37 -11.30
N ARG A 91 0.04 17.36 -11.98
CA ARG A 91 -0.89 17.54 -13.10
C ARG A 91 -1.83 16.34 -13.27
N PRO A 92 -3.01 16.50 -13.90
CA PRO A 92 -3.89 15.39 -14.24
C PRO A 92 -3.20 14.31 -15.08
N ILE A 93 -3.58 13.05 -14.84
CA ILE A 93 -3.09 11.86 -15.55
C ILE A 93 -4.22 11.34 -16.44
N PRO A 94 -4.05 11.33 -17.78
CA PRO A 94 -5.07 10.80 -18.70
C PRO A 94 -5.39 9.33 -18.42
N ALA A 95 -6.66 8.95 -18.57
CA ALA A 95 -7.15 7.59 -18.32
C ALA A 95 -6.61 6.54 -19.30
N ASP A 96 -6.06 6.97 -20.43
CA ASP A 96 -5.42 6.16 -21.46
C ASP A 96 -3.89 6.28 -21.47
N ALA A 97 -3.30 6.93 -20.47
CA ALA A 97 -1.86 7.05 -20.37
C ALA A 97 -1.21 5.72 -19.95
N GLU A 98 -0.07 5.40 -20.57
CA GLU A 98 0.89 4.46 -20.01
C GLU A 98 1.62 5.10 -18.83
N LEU A 99 1.75 4.34 -17.73
CA LEU A 99 2.34 4.82 -16.49
C LEU A 99 3.68 4.13 -16.24
N SER A 100 4.72 4.92 -15.99
CA SER A 100 6.02 4.43 -15.54
C SER A 100 6.15 4.66 -14.04
N PHE A 101 6.39 3.58 -13.29
CA PHE A 101 6.50 3.56 -11.84
C PHE A 101 7.95 3.36 -11.42
N ARG A 102 8.35 4.08 -10.37
CA ARG A 102 9.50 3.77 -9.53
C ARG A 102 9.03 3.73 -8.09
N ALA A 103 9.17 2.59 -7.42
CA ALA A 103 8.90 2.49 -5.99
C ALA A 103 10.17 2.10 -5.25
N ARG A 104 10.30 2.59 -4.01
CA ARG A 104 11.43 2.27 -3.15
C ARG A 104 11.05 2.22 -1.68
N VAL A 105 11.76 1.39 -0.93
CA VAL A 105 11.80 1.47 0.53
C VAL A 105 12.78 2.58 0.92
N GLU A 106 12.35 3.50 1.77
CA GLU A 106 13.15 4.64 2.21
C GLU A 106 13.23 4.67 3.74
N GLY A 107 14.43 4.40 4.25
CA GLY A 107 14.76 4.51 5.67
C GLY A 107 13.90 3.66 6.61
N HIS A 108 14.08 3.89 7.90
CA HIS A 108 13.19 3.42 8.96
C HIS A 108 13.44 4.26 10.21
N ARG A 109 12.46 4.31 11.11
CA ARG A 109 12.57 5.01 12.39
C ARG A 109 11.95 4.15 13.50
N PRO A 110 12.47 4.23 14.73
CA PRO A 110 11.83 3.60 15.88
C PRO A 110 10.46 4.22 16.13
N HIS A 111 9.48 3.38 16.43
CA HIS A 111 8.13 3.81 16.82
C HIS A 111 7.74 3.11 18.13
N ARG A 112 6.96 3.76 18.99
CA ARG A 112 6.54 3.20 20.29
C ARG A 112 5.84 1.82 20.22
N ARG A 113 5.36 1.42 19.02
CA ARG A 113 4.72 0.12 18.75
C ARG A 113 5.54 -0.82 17.88
N GLY A 114 6.78 -0.46 17.52
CA GLY A 114 7.64 -1.27 16.64
C GLY A 114 8.55 -0.41 15.77
N VAL A 115 8.56 -0.66 14.46
CA VAL A 115 9.42 0.06 13.50
C VAL A 115 8.55 0.53 12.36
N GLU A 116 8.68 1.79 12.00
CA GLU A 116 7.97 2.34 10.84
C GLU A 116 9.00 2.71 9.74
N PHE A 117 8.59 2.62 8.48
CA PHE A 117 9.42 2.91 7.30
C PHE A 117 8.56 3.47 6.19
N ASP A 118 9.18 4.10 5.20
CA ASP A 118 8.43 4.68 4.08
C ASP A 118 8.56 3.85 2.80
N LEU A 119 7.47 3.74 2.06
CA LEU A 119 7.47 3.36 0.66
C LEU A 119 7.21 4.62 -0.16
N VAL A 120 8.20 5.04 -0.94
CA VAL A 120 8.06 6.19 -1.85
C VAL A 120 7.79 5.66 -3.25
N THR A 121 6.70 6.10 -3.87
CA THR A 121 6.30 5.70 -5.22
C THR A 121 6.16 6.93 -6.09
N GLU A 122 6.87 6.94 -7.21
CA GLU A 122 6.88 8.03 -8.19
C GLU A 122 6.30 7.50 -9.51
N VAL A 123 5.50 8.34 -10.17
CA VAL A 123 4.86 8.03 -11.44
C VAL A 123 5.14 9.13 -12.46
N SER A 124 5.55 8.73 -13.65
CA SER A 124 5.74 9.58 -14.82
C SER A 124 4.97 9.02 -16.02
N LEU A 125 4.69 9.89 -17.01
CA LEU A 125 4.06 9.49 -18.28
C LEU A 125 5.16 9.09 -19.27
N GLY A 126 5.82 7.97 -19.00
CA GLY A 126 7.00 7.49 -19.71
C GLY A 126 8.27 7.55 -18.86
N ALA A 127 9.20 6.61 -19.07
CA ALA A 127 10.33 6.36 -18.17
C ALA A 127 11.32 7.53 -18.02
N SER A 128 11.40 8.42 -19.01
CA SER A 128 12.26 9.60 -18.99
C SER A 128 11.49 10.91 -18.81
N ALA A 129 10.18 10.85 -18.58
CA ALA A 129 9.35 12.03 -18.37
C ALA A 129 9.43 12.53 -16.91
N PRO A 130 9.13 13.82 -16.65
CA PRO A 130 9.03 14.31 -15.29
C PRO A 130 7.98 13.56 -14.46
N ILE A 131 8.21 13.48 -13.15
CA ILE A 131 7.27 12.90 -12.18
C ILE A 131 6.02 13.78 -12.14
N VAL A 132 4.85 13.16 -12.30
CA VAL A 132 3.54 13.83 -12.29
C VAL A 132 2.72 13.51 -11.05
N TRP A 133 3.09 12.43 -10.37
CA TRP A 133 2.43 11.94 -9.17
C TRP A 133 3.46 11.24 -8.30
N GLN A 134 3.37 11.46 -7.00
CA GLN A 134 4.21 10.80 -6.01
C GLN A 134 3.37 10.46 -4.78
N SER A 135 3.63 9.30 -4.19
CA SER A 135 3.13 8.94 -2.87
C SER A 135 4.24 8.59 -1.91
N THR A 136 4.00 8.89 -0.64
CA THR A 136 4.82 8.46 0.50
C THR A 136 3.92 7.73 1.48
N THR A 137 4.05 6.41 1.50
CA THR A 137 3.32 5.51 2.40
C THR A 137 4.19 5.20 3.61
N THR A 138 3.81 5.67 4.79
CA THR A 138 4.45 5.25 6.04
C THR A 138 3.78 3.96 6.53
N ALA A 139 4.55 2.88 6.57
CA ALA A 139 4.12 1.58 7.06
C ALA A 139 4.74 1.26 8.42
N LEU A 140 4.00 0.58 9.29
CA LEU A 140 4.45 0.14 10.61
C LEU A 140 4.44 -1.39 10.70
N TRP A 141 5.59 -1.95 11.04
CA TRP A 141 5.67 -3.27 11.64
C TRP A 141 5.48 -3.16 13.15
N ARG A 142 4.53 -3.94 13.70
CA ARG A 142 4.27 -3.98 15.14
C ARG A 142 5.11 -5.07 15.80
N SER A 143 5.90 -4.68 16.79
CA SER A 143 6.53 -5.64 17.71
C SER A 143 5.47 -6.34 18.57
N GLU A 144 5.82 -7.44 19.23
CA GLU A 144 4.89 -8.20 20.07
C GLU A 144 4.22 -7.32 21.14
N GLY A 145 5.00 -6.50 21.86
CA GLY A 145 4.46 -5.53 22.83
C GLY A 145 3.64 -4.40 22.21
N GLY A 146 3.82 -4.11 20.91
CA GLY A 146 3.08 -3.10 20.17
C GLY A 146 1.67 -3.53 19.73
N ARG A 147 1.33 -4.82 19.85
CA ARG A 147 0.02 -5.38 19.46
C ARG A 147 -1.09 -5.20 20.50
N ARG A 148 -0.80 -4.58 21.65
CA ARG A 148 -1.80 -4.32 22.71
C ARG A 148 -3.02 -3.59 22.14
N ARG A 149 -4.22 -4.05 22.53
CA ARG A 149 -5.51 -3.48 22.14
C ARG A 149 -5.51 -1.99 22.49
N ALA A 150 -5.85 -1.13 21.53
CA ALA A 150 -6.07 0.27 21.83
C ALA A 150 -7.23 0.37 22.83
N PRO A 151 -7.18 1.31 23.80
CA PRO A 151 -8.33 1.56 24.66
C PRO A 151 -9.55 1.84 23.78
N GLU A 152 -10.68 1.27 24.15
CA GLU A 152 -11.95 1.51 23.50
C GLU A 152 -12.24 3.01 23.60
N LEU A 153 -12.27 3.69 22.45
CA LEU A 153 -12.64 5.10 22.43
C LEU A 153 -14.11 5.18 22.84
N ALA A 154 -14.41 6.05 23.82
CA ALA A 154 -15.80 6.34 24.15
C ALA A 154 -16.54 6.77 22.87
N PRO A 155 -17.79 6.33 22.65
CA PRO A 155 -18.56 6.73 21.48
C PRO A 155 -18.65 8.26 21.46
N ALA A 156 -17.91 8.87 20.54
CA ALA A 156 -18.02 10.29 20.27
C ALA A 156 -19.35 10.51 19.53
N ASN A 157 -20.02 11.63 19.81
CA ASN A 157 -21.09 12.08 18.92
C ASN A 157 -20.49 12.27 17.53
N PRO A 158 -20.98 11.57 16.49
CA PRO A 158 -20.43 11.74 15.16
C PRO A 158 -20.66 13.20 14.74
N PRO A 159 -19.63 13.87 14.18
CA PRO A 159 -19.82 15.22 13.67
C PRO A 159 -20.93 15.25 12.62
N SER A 160 -21.58 16.41 12.43
CA SER A 160 -22.50 16.60 11.32
C SER A 160 -21.75 16.37 9.99
N GLY A 161 -22.22 15.43 9.17
CA GLY A 161 -21.57 15.06 7.93
C GLY A 161 -22.27 13.94 7.18
N GLU A 162 -21.67 13.54 6.06
CA GLU A 162 -22.15 12.42 5.25
C GLU A 162 -21.98 11.09 6.00
N ARG A 163 -22.98 10.21 5.87
CA ARG A 163 -22.92 8.85 6.40
C ARG A 163 -22.61 7.88 5.27
N TRP A 164 -21.50 7.17 5.43
CA TRP A 164 -21.03 6.19 4.47
C TRP A 164 -21.37 4.80 4.98
N ARG A 165 -22.12 4.03 4.18
CA ARG A 165 -22.30 2.61 4.43
C ARG A 165 -21.22 1.87 3.66
N ILE A 166 -20.36 1.15 4.38
CA ILE A 166 -19.31 0.33 3.79
C ILE A 166 -19.69 -1.14 4.01
N PRO A 167 -20.23 -1.82 2.99
CA PRO A 167 -20.56 -3.25 3.08
C PRO A 167 -19.34 -4.12 3.42
N GLU A 168 -19.56 -5.24 4.08
CA GLU A 168 -18.48 -6.15 4.53
C GLU A 168 -17.64 -6.66 3.35
N GLU A 169 -18.25 -6.89 2.19
CA GLU A 169 -17.56 -7.36 0.99
C GLU A 169 -16.72 -6.31 0.28
N THR A 170 -16.77 -5.04 0.72
CA THR A 170 -16.02 -3.94 0.10
C THR A 170 -14.52 -4.22 0.06
N GLY A 171 -13.95 -4.81 1.11
CA GLY A 171 -12.54 -5.18 1.14
C GLY A 171 -12.16 -6.19 0.07
N ARG A 172 -13.00 -7.20 -0.17
CA ARG A 172 -12.80 -8.21 -1.23
C ARG A 172 -12.93 -7.60 -2.63
N ARG A 173 -13.91 -6.72 -2.83
CA ARG A 173 -14.08 -5.99 -4.11
C ARG A 173 -12.90 -5.06 -4.38
N TYR A 174 -12.43 -4.35 -3.36
CA TYR A 174 -11.25 -3.49 -3.44
C TYR A 174 -9.99 -4.31 -3.72
N ALA A 175 -9.83 -5.48 -3.12
CA ALA A 175 -8.70 -6.38 -3.38
C ALA A 175 -8.66 -6.85 -4.85
N CYS A 176 -9.81 -7.12 -5.47
CA CYS A 176 -9.86 -7.50 -6.90
C CYS A 176 -9.29 -6.39 -7.82
N VAL A 177 -9.52 -5.13 -7.46
CA VAL A 177 -9.08 -3.98 -8.26
C VAL A 177 -7.67 -3.52 -7.86
N SER A 178 -7.37 -3.39 -6.57
CA SER A 178 -6.05 -2.96 -6.07
C SER A 178 -5.00 -4.05 -6.12
N ARG A 179 -5.39 -5.33 -6.13
CA ARG A 179 -4.52 -6.50 -5.91
C ARG A 179 -3.93 -6.57 -4.49
N ASN A 180 -4.45 -5.80 -3.54
CA ASN A 180 -4.11 -5.95 -2.13
C ASN A 180 -4.99 -7.04 -1.48
N PHE A 181 -4.45 -8.24 -1.35
CA PHE A 181 -5.12 -9.37 -0.69
C PHE A 181 -4.61 -9.62 0.73
N ASP A 182 -4.13 -8.60 1.44
CA ASP A 182 -3.79 -8.75 2.86
C ASP A 182 -5.03 -9.26 3.63
N PRO A 183 -4.95 -10.43 4.31
CA PRO A 183 -6.09 -11.05 4.98
C PRO A 183 -6.83 -10.14 5.96
N ILE A 184 -6.16 -9.13 6.52
CA ILE A 184 -6.80 -8.16 7.43
C ILE A 184 -7.95 -7.37 6.79
N HIS A 185 -8.05 -7.37 5.45
CA HIS A 185 -9.10 -6.68 4.69
C HIS A 185 -10.19 -7.62 4.16
N LEU A 186 -9.98 -8.94 4.18
CA LEU A 186 -10.84 -9.89 3.46
C LEU A 186 -11.91 -10.51 4.35
N HIS A 187 -11.59 -10.68 5.63
CA HIS A 187 -12.46 -11.30 6.62
C HIS A 187 -12.29 -10.57 7.96
N THR A 188 -13.36 -10.54 8.74
CA THR A 188 -13.21 -10.28 10.17
C THR A 188 -12.38 -11.42 10.76
N LEU A 189 -11.31 -11.09 11.49
CA LEU A 189 -10.60 -12.09 12.29
C LEU A 189 -11.61 -12.59 13.34
N THR A 190 -12.15 -13.79 13.12
CA THR A 190 -12.97 -14.53 14.09
C THR A 190 -12.14 -14.99 15.27
#